data_AF-A0A2V8EP01-F1
#
_entry.id   AF-A0A2V8EP01-F1
#
_cell.length_a   1.000
_cell.length_b   1.000
_cell.length_c   1.000
_cell.angle_alpha   90.00
_cell.angle_beta   90.00
_cell.angle_gamma   90.00
#
_symmetry.space_group_name_H-M   'P 1'
#
loop_
_entity.id
_entity.type
_entity.pdbx_description
1 polymer ?
#
loop_
_entity_poly.entity_id
_entity_poly.type
_entity_poly.pdbx_seq_one_letter_code
_entity_poly.pdbx_strand_id
1 'polypeptide(L)'
;MPSGGICCSRRSAPPGSCRKRCGRTPGTSGISASTTTRRRRGEPASIRTTPRRCPRICARPGSSSTTRRTRSRSSRRSRACRCRARAIFIDVVSGSVTTFEQCLVWLGVAALVADRYWLFVAAIVLASSFRLTPLVLLAVCLAARDGRGVRYLAGGLAAFAAIFALSYALAPRLTIEFFQSIPKNYGESGRLNPASLPLVTDAASLLERTSHVVVPQALQLIAYLAIAVAVAVPTWMAAARIARSGAANGLELVFYLAAIVQPLVLPRFKNYSYMLLIAPTWFIAMRSTHLRSALPLLLLACLPVYSWITSADKITLVANYSQWLIAAGAWALYLYEIHAGGLLARAEHRAVVSA
;
A
#
# COMPACT_ATOMS: atom_id res chain seq x y z
N MET A 1 8.90 -46.22 40.03
CA MET A 1 9.74 -47.41 39.78
C MET A 1 9.68 -47.71 38.29
N PRO A 2 10.79 -47.96 37.58
CA PRO A 2 12.21 -47.70 37.89
C PRO A 2 12.60 -46.28 37.39
N SER A 3 13.44 -45.44 38.01
CA SER A 3 14.67 -45.56 38.81
C SER A 3 15.94 -45.88 38.00
N GLY A 4 16.79 -44.87 37.81
CA GLY A 4 18.18 -44.93 37.33
C GLY A 4 18.48 -43.73 36.43
N GLY A 5 19.45 -42.85 36.64
CA GLY A 5 20.54 -42.78 37.62
C GLY A 5 21.79 -42.18 36.95
N ILE A 6 22.43 -41.24 37.65
CA ILE A 6 23.88 -40.94 37.68
C ILE A 6 24.43 -39.79 36.80
N CYS A 7 25.13 -38.92 37.55
CA CYS A 7 25.98 -37.76 37.27
C CYS A 7 27.22 -37.99 36.38
N CYS A 8 27.71 -36.89 35.76
CA CYS A 8 29.12 -36.43 35.82
C CYS A 8 29.21 -35.02 35.18
N SER A 9 29.47 -33.94 35.93
CA SER A 9 30.77 -33.45 36.45
C SER A 9 31.64 -32.68 35.43
N ARG A 10 31.69 -31.36 35.65
CA ARG A 10 32.75 -30.35 35.46
C ARG A 10 33.99 -30.70 34.61
N ARG A 11 34.39 -29.74 33.76
CA ARG A 11 35.76 -29.18 33.76
C ARG A 11 35.79 -27.74 33.20
N SER A 12 36.31 -26.85 34.03
CA SER A 12 36.75 -25.49 33.73
C SER A 12 38.24 -25.49 33.42
N ALA A 13 38.69 -24.56 32.56
CA ALA A 13 40.10 -24.27 32.26
C ALA A 13 40.23 -22.80 31.75
N PRO A 14 41.41 -22.16 31.86
CA PRO A 14 41.57 -20.83 32.47
C PRO A 14 41.92 -19.68 31.49
N PRO A 15 42.07 -18.42 31.97
CA PRO A 15 42.35 -17.26 31.12
C PRO A 15 43.85 -17.04 30.91
N GLY A 16 44.22 -16.56 29.72
CA GLY A 16 45.58 -16.23 29.30
C GLY A 16 45.63 -14.87 28.59
N SER A 17 46.77 -14.19 28.72
CA SER A 17 46.94 -12.74 28.77
C SER A 17 47.47 -12.07 27.49
N CYS A 18 47.36 -10.74 27.50
CA CYS A 18 47.99 -9.69 26.69
C CYS A 18 49.18 -10.02 25.78
N ARG A 19 49.14 -9.49 24.53
CA ARG A 19 50.25 -8.67 23.98
C ARG A 19 49.87 -7.86 22.73
N LYS A 20 50.12 -6.54 22.79
CA LYS A 20 50.29 -5.64 21.64
C LYS A 20 51.65 -5.89 20.97
N ARG A 21 51.71 -5.90 19.63
CA ARG A 21 52.85 -5.36 18.87
C ARG A 21 52.51 -5.12 17.40
N CYS A 22 52.79 -3.90 16.93
CA CYS A 22 52.88 -3.51 15.53
C CYS A 22 54.08 -4.19 14.85
N GLY A 23 54.02 -4.40 13.53
CA GLY A 23 55.20 -4.70 12.72
C GLY A 23 54.87 -5.12 11.29
N ARG A 24 55.52 -4.47 10.32
CA ARG A 24 55.36 -4.58 8.85
C ARG A 24 55.88 -5.92 8.25
N THR A 25 55.39 -6.20 7.03
CA THR A 25 55.85 -7.05 5.88
C THR A 25 57.38 -7.25 5.73
N PRO A 26 57.94 -8.15 4.85
CA PRO A 26 57.40 -8.89 3.68
C PRO A 26 57.92 -10.36 3.44
N GLY A 27 57.39 -11.05 2.41
CA GLY A 27 58.02 -12.19 1.68
C GLY A 27 58.08 -13.53 2.44
N THR A 28 58.00 -14.75 1.89
CA THR A 28 58.22 -15.31 0.54
C THR A 28 57.72 -16.77 0.54
N SER A 29 57.23 -17.24 -0.63
CA SER A 29 57.37 -18.58 -1.25
C SER A 29 56.97 -19.89 -0.53
N GLY A 30 56.16 -20.69 -1.26
CA GLY A 30 55.96 -22.14 -1.08
C GLY A 30 54.63 -22.59 -1.71
N ILE A 31 54.52 -22.69 -3.05
CA ILE A 31 54.70 -23.91 -3.87
C ILE A 31 53.91 -25.13 -3.35
N SER A 32 52.74 -25.39 -3.93
CA SER A 32 52.35 -26.73 -4.39
C SER A 32 51.29 -26.66 -5.48
N ALA A 33 51.67 -27.21 -6.63
CA ALA A 33 50.89 -27.44 -7.84
C ALA A 33 49.89 -28.58 -7.63
N SER A 34 48.70 -28.56 -8.23
CA SER A 34 48.33 -29.25 -9.50
C SER A 34 46.80 -29.43 -9.45
N THR A 35 45.95 -29.49 -10.49
CA THR A 35 45.98 -29.35 -11.95
C THR A 35 44.49 -29.30 -12.38
N THR A 36 43.99 -28.20 -12.95
CA THR A 36 43.68 -27.98 -14.39
C THR A 36 42.50 -28.74 -15.01
N THR A 37 41.40 -28.02 -15.31
CA THR A 37 40.64 -28.07 -16.59
C THR A 37 39.69 -26.85 -16.61
N ARG A 38 39.99 -25.70 -17.25
CA ARG A 38 40.01 -25.30 -18.67
C ARG A 38 38.69 -25.44 -19.45
N ARG A 39 37.89 -24.37 -19.51
CA ARG A 39 37.27 -23.81 -20.74
C ARG A 39 36.68 -22.41 -20.48
N ARG A 40 37.33 -21.35 -20.98
CA ARG A 40 36.94 -20.48 -22.12
C ARG A 40 35.70 -19.61 -21.82
N ARG A 41 35.92 -18.32 -21.52
CA ARG A 41 36.08 -17.15 -22.43
C ARG A 41 34.73 -16.49 -22.73
N GLY A 42 34.58 -15.26 -22.23
CA GLY A 42 33.47 -14.37 -22.52
C GLY A 42 33.46 -13.19 -21.54
N GLU A 43 34.48 -12.32 -21.62
CA GLU A 43 34.47 -11.00 -20.97
C GLU A 43 33.36 -10.14 -21.57
N PRO A 44 32.45 -9.55 -20.77
CA PRO A 44 31.70 -8.39 -21.21
C PRO A 44 32.52 -7.12 -20.95
N ALA A 45 32.67 -6.35 -22.03
CA ALA A 45 33.40 -5.10 -22.12
C ALA A 45 33.05 -4.10 -21.01
N SER A 46 34.11 -3.56 -20.41
CA SER A 46 34.13 -2.34 -19.61
C SER A 46 33.63 -1.15 -20.45
N ILE A 47 32.40 -0.70 -20.19
CA ILE A 47 31.84 0.52 -20.77
C ILE A 47 32.39 1.71 -19.97
N ARG A 48 33.44 2.34 -20.50
CA ARG A 48 33.85 3.69 -20.12
C ARG A 48 32.74 4.67 -20.52
N THR A 49 31.97 5.14 -19.55
CA THR A 49 31.10 6.31 -19.69
C THR A 49 31.94 7.58 -19.67
N THR A 50 32.24 8.11 -20.85
CA THR A 50 32.78 9.47 -21.03
C THR A 50 31.78 10.52 -20.51
N PRO A 51 32.21 11.54 -19.75
CA PRO A 51 31.33 12.64 -19.36
C PRO A 51 30.99 13.50 -20.59
N ARG A 52 29.71 13.51 -20.98
CA ARG A 52 29.20 14.44 -22.00
C ARG A 52 29.28 15.87 -21.44
N ARG A 53 30.19 16.66 -22.00
CA ARG A 53 30.25 18.11 -21.85
C ARG A 53 28.94 18.72 -22.34
N CYS A 54 28.24 19.44 -21.47
CA CYS A 54 27.16 20.33 -21.86
C CYS A 54 27.73 21.49 -22.69
N PRO A 55 27.14 21.84 -23.85
CA PRO A 55 27.48 23.07 -24.53
C PRO A 55 26.99 24.26 -23.71
N ARG A 56 27.94 25.13 -23.31
CA ARG A 56 27.68 26.49 -22.86
C ARG A 56 26.91 27.21 -23.97
N ILE A 57 25.63 27.50 -23.73
CA ILE A 57 24.87 28.43 -24.56
C ILE A 57 25.14 29.84 -24.03
N CYS A 58 25.78 30.62 -24.89
CA CYS A 58 26.15 32.00 -24.67
C CYS A 58 24.92 32.89 -24.37
N ALA A 59 25.12 33.78 -23.40
CA ALA A 59 24.29 34.94 -23.17
C ALA A 59 24.30 35.86 -24.40
N ARG A 60 23.13 36.42 -24.74
CA ARG A 60 23.00 37.57 -25.64
C ARG A 60 22.09 38.59 -24.94
N PRO A 61 22.57 39.79 -24.61
CA PRO A 61 21.72 40.90 -24.20
C PRO A 61 21.29 41.66 -25.46
N GLY A 62 20.03 42.10 -25.52
CA GLY A 62 19.58 42.91 -26.64
C GLY A 62 18.08 43.21 -26.64
N SER A 63 17.76 44.43 -26.20
CA SER A 63 16.72 45.32 -26.71
C SER A 63 15.26 44.85 -26.77
N SER A 64 14.48 45.41 -25.85
CA SER A 64 13.23 46.15 -26.11
C SER A 64 12.46 45.85 -27.40
N SER A 65 11.27 45.25 -27.26
CA SER A 65 10.08 45.74 -27.97
C SER A 65 8.78 45.21 -27.33
N THR A 66 7.95 46.18 -26.99
CA THR A 66 6.66 46.09 -26.32
C THR A 66 5.60 45.72 -27.34
N THR A 67 5.29 44.43 -27.58
CA THR A 67 4.02 44.07 -28.25
C THR A 67 3.66 42.58 -28.09
N ARG A 68 2.36 42.31 -27.90
CA ARG A 68 1.66 41.00 -27.99
C ARG A 68 1.96 39.96 -26.90
N ARG A 69 1.17 40.00 -25.82
CA ARG A 69 1.04 38.93 -24.83
C ARG A 69 -0.41 38.45 -24.68
N THR A 70 -0.98 37.83 -25.72
CA THR A 70 -2.30 37.13 -25.61
C THR A 70 -2.35 35.73 -26.24
N ARG A 71 -1.27 35.19 -26.83
CA ARG A 71 -1.30 33.88 -27.54
C ARG A 71 -0.67 32.66 -26.83
N SER A 72 -0.34 32.72 -25.54
CA SER A 72 0.50 31.70 -24.88
C SER A 72 -0.24 30.68 -23.97
N ARG A 73 -1.57 30.77 -23.81
CA ARG A 73 -2.32 29.84 -22.92
C ARG A 73 -2.79 28.53 -23.58
N SER A 74 -2.98 28.48 -24.90
CA SER A 74 -3.45 27.24 -25.58
C SER A 74 -2.36 26.16 -25.72
N SER A 75 -1.09 26.56 -25.83
CA SER A 75 0.05 25.63 -26.02
C SER A 75 0.39 24.81 -24.75
N ARG A 76 0.17 25.36 -23.55
CA ARG A 76 0.49 24.66 -22.28
C ARG A 76 -0.53 23.56 -21.93
N ARG A 77 -1.82 23.73 -22.26
CA ARG A 77 -2.85 22.70 -22.01
C ARG A 77 -2.58 21.43 -22.85
N SER A 78 -2.11 21.59 -24.08
CA SER A 78 -1.83 20.48 -25.00
C SER A 78 -0.59 19.65 -24.64
N ARG A 79 0.33 20.17 -23.81
CA ARG A 79 1.49 19.38 -23.33
C ARG A 79 1.15 18.58 -22.07
N ALA A 80 0.30 19.13 -21.18
CA ALA A 80 -0.12 18.44 -19.96
C ALA A 80 -0.99 17.20 -20.24
N CYS A 81 -1.89 17.25 -21.23
CA CYS A 81 -2.71 16.09 -21.61
C CYS A 81 -1.88 14.94 -22.20
N ARG A 82 -0.81 15.25 -22.97
CA ARG A 82 0.06 14.22 -23.57
C ARG A 82 0.94 13.50 -22.55
N CYS A 83 1.35 14.16 -21.46
CA CYS A 83 2.14 13.51 -20.43
C CYS A 83 1.32 12.50 -19.59
N ARG A 84 0.02 12.76 -19.35
CA ARG A 84 -0.82 11.85 -18.54
C ARG A 84 -1.18 10.56 -19.29
N ALA A 85 -1.48 10.65 -20.59
CA ALA A 85 -1.78 9.46 -21.39
C ALA A 85 -0.60 8.48 -21.48
N ARG A 86 0.64 8.98 -21.40
CA ARG A 86 1.85 8.17 -21.53
C ARG A 86 2.13 7.29 -20.32
N ALA A 87 1.79 7.73 -19.10
CA ALA A 87 1.98 6.93 -17.89
C ALA A 87 1.03 5.71 -17.87
N ILE A 88 -0.24 5.94 -18.20
CA ILE A 88 -1.24 4.86 -18.30
C ILE A 88 -0.86 3.86 -19.39
N PHE A 89 -0.41 4.34 -20.55
CA PHE A 89 0.04 3.45 -21.62
C PHE A 89 1.26 2.62 -21.20
N ILE A 90 2.23 3.18 -20.47
CA ILE A 90 3.37 2.43 -19.95
C ILE A 90 2.92 1.38 -18.93
N ASP A 91 1.96 1.67 -18.06
CA ASP A 91 1.44 0.69 -17.09
C ASP A 91 0.64 -0.44 -17.75
N VAL A 92 -0.09 -0.13 -18.83
CA VAL A 92 -0.81 -1.14 -19.64
C VAL A 92 0.16 -1.99 -20.45
N VAL A 93 1.15 -1.38 -21.11
CA VAL A 93 2.16 -2.10 -21.90
C VAL A 93 3.11 -2.90 -21.01
N SER A 94 3.39 -2.42 -19.79
CA SER A 94 4.16 -3.17 -18.80
C SER A 94 3.36 -4.31 -18.17
N GLY A 95 2.06 -4.42 -18.47
CA GLY A 95 1.21 -5.50 -17.96
C GLY A 95 1.08 -5.46 -16.44
N SER A 96 1.07 -4.26 -15.83
CA SER A 96 0.97 -4.14 -14.39
C SER A 96 -0.33 -4.77 -13.89
N VAL A 97 -0.20 -5.88 -13.18
CA VAL A 97 -1.31 -6.64 -12.57
C VAL A 97 -2.23 -5.72 -11.74
N THR A 98 -1.66 -4.70 -11.11
CA THR A 98 -2.41 -3.71 -10.32
C THR A 98 -3.40 -2.92 -11.17
N THR A 99 -3.08 -2.58 -12.42
CA THR A 99 -4.01 -1.82 -13.27
C THR A 99 -5.27 -2.64 -13.56
N PHE A 100 -5.12 -3.93 -13.88
CA PHE A 100 -6.25 -4.83 -14.12
C PHE A 100 -7.09 -5.05 -12.85
N GLU A 101 -6.44 -5.25 -11.71
CA GLU A 101 -7.10 -5.32 -10.41
C GLU A 101 -7.95 -4.07 -10.14
N GLN A 102 -7.38 -2.88 -10.30
CA GLN A 102 -8.11 -1.63 -10.08
C GLN A 102 -9.26 -1.45 -11.07
N CYS A 103 -9.07 -1.77 -12.36
CA CYS A 103 -10.14 -1.75 -13.35
C CYS A 103 -11.31 -2.66 -12.97
N LEU A 104 -11.02 -3.88 -12.49
CA LEU A 104 -12.05 -4.82 -12.04
C LEU A 104 -12.77 -4.33 -10.79
N VAL A 105 -12.05 -3.77 -9.81
CA VAL A 105 -12.67 -3.19 -8.62
C VAL A 105 -13.62 -2.04 -9.01
N TRP A 106 -13.20 -1.13 -9.89
CA TRP A 106 -14.05 -0.03 -10.36
C TRP A 106 -15.23 -0.48 -11.21
N LEU A 107 -15.05 -1.51 -12.05
CA LEU A 107 -16.17 -2.17 -12.75
C LEU A 107 -17.18 -2.75 -11.76
N GLY A 108 -16.68 -3.36 -10.67
CA GLY A 108 -17.49 -3.81 -9.57
C GLY A 108 -18.30 -2.67 -8.95
N VAL A 109 -17.66 -1.54 -8.61
CA VAL A 109 -18.35 -0.37 -8.06
C VAL A 109 -19.45 0.13 -9.00
N ALA A 110 -19.16 0.23 -10.30
CA ALA A 110 -20.16 0.63 -11.29
C ALA A 110 -21.36 -0.34 -11.32
N ALA A 111 -21.11 -1.64 -11.22
CA ALA A 111 -22.15 -2.65 -11.10
C ALA A 111 -22.94 -2.55 -9.78
N LEU A 112 -22.27 -2.27 -8.66
CA LEU A 112 -22.88 -2.07 -7.34
C LEU A 112 -23.83 -0.87 -7.35
N VAL A 113 -23.42 0.25 -7.96
CA VAL A 113 -24.24 1.46 -8.09
C VAL A 113 -25.44 1.24 -9.02
N ALA A 114 -25.33 0.31 -9.97
CA ALA A 114 -26.42 -0.10 -10.85
C ALA A 114 -27.30 -1.23 -10.28
N ASP A 115 -27.18 -1.56 -8.99
CA ASP A 115 -27.89 -2.66 -8.31
C ASP A 115 -27.66 -4.06 -8.95
N ARG A 116 -26.56 -4.23 -9.72
CA ARG A 116 -26.18 -5.50 -10.37
C ARG A 116 -25.19 -6.26 -9.48
N TYR A 117 -25.65 -6.68 -8.30
CA TYR A 117 -24.81 -7.29 -7.25
C TYR A 117 -23.98 -8.50 -7.72
N TRP A 118 -24.53 -9.37 -8.58
CA TRP A 118 -23.77 -10.51 -9.12
C TRP A 118 -22.59 -10.10 -9.99
N LEU A 119 -22.72 -9.01 -10.76
CA LEU A 119 -21.60 -8.47 -11.54
C LEU A 119 -20.55 -7.82 -10.62
N PHE A 120 -20.97 -7.17 -9.54
CA PHE A 120 -20.05 -6.71 -8.49
C PHE A 120 -19.27 -7.88 -7.89
N VAL A 121 -19.96 -8.94 -7.46
CA VAL A 121 -19.33 -10.14 -6.90
C VAL A 121 -18.35 -10.76 -7.88
N ALA A 122 -18.75 -10.98 -9.13
CA ALA A 122 -17.89 -11.55 -10.16
C ALA A 122 -16.63 -10.70 -10.38
N ALA A 123 -16.77 -9.38 -10.49
CA ALA A 123 -15.65 -8.47 -10.67
C ALA A 123 -14.68 -8.50 -9.48
N ILE A 124 -15.19 -8.52 -8.24
CA ILE A 124 -14.36 -8.60 -7.04
C ILE A 124 -13.67 -9.97 -6.90
N VAL A 125 -14.34 -11.08 -7.24
CA VAL A 125 -13.73 -12.43 -7.23
C VAL A 125 -12.63 -12.52 -8.28
N LEU A 126 -12.85 -11.99 -9.49
CA LEU A 126 -11.83 -11.91 -10.52
C LEU A 126 -10.65 -11.02 -10.09
N ALA A 127 -10.92 -9.85 -9.51
CA ALA A 127 -9.86 -8.99 -8.94
C ALA A 127 -9.09 -9.73 -7.85
N SER A 128 -9.79 -10.54 -7.05
CA SER A 128 -9.22 -11.31 -5.93
C SER A 128 -8.29 -12.44 -6.39
N SER A 129 -8.42 -12.86 -7.66
CA SER A 129 -7.53 -13.86 -8.26
C SER A 129 -6.12 -13.31 -8.51
N PHE A 130 -5.98 -11.99 -8.65
CA PHE A 130 -4.68 -11.33 -8.74
C PHE A 130 -4.08 -11.05 -7.36
N ARG A 131 -4.93 -10.70 -6.39
CA ARG A 131 -4.53 -10.41 -4.99
C ARG A 131 -5.67 -10.71 -4.05
N LEU A 132 -5.39 -11.20 -2.85
CA LEU A 132 -6.45 -11.48 -1.87
C LEU A 132 -7.16 -10.24 -1.31
N THR A 133 -6.55 -9.05 -1.41
CA THR A 133 -7.03 -7.81 -0.77
C THR A 133 -8.46 -7.40 -1.17
N PRO A 134 -8.84 -7.38 -2.46
CA PRO A 134 -10.19 -6.98 -2.87
C PRO A 134 -11.30 -7.90 -2.32
N LEU A 135 -10.98 -9.13 -1.90
CA LEU A 135 -11.97 -10.08 -1.39
C LEU A 135 -12.74 -9.52 -0.19
N VAL A 136 -12.08 -8.70 0.64
CA VAL A 136 -12.71 -8.00 1.78
C VAL A 136 -13.84 -7.07 1.34
N LEU A 137 -13.80 -6.55 0.11
CA LEU A 137 -14.86 -5.68 -0.42
C LEU A 137 -16.17 -6.44 -0.67
N LEU A 138 -16.17 -7.78 -0.73
CA LEU A 138 -17.41 -8.56 -0.76
C LEU A 138 -18.28 -8.31 0.48
N ALA A 139 -17.69 -7.92 1.62
CA ALA A 139 -18.44 -7.59 2.83
C ALA A 139 -19.39 -6.39 2.63
N VAL A 140 -19.15 -5.54 1.63
CA VAL A 140 -20.06 -4.43 1.25
C VAL A 140 -21.45 -4.96 0.87
N CYS A 141 -21.55 -6.18 0.34
CA CYS A 141 -22.84 -6.82 0.05
C CYS A 141 -23.74 -6.93 1.29
N LEU A 142 -23.18 -7.02 2.50
CA LEU A 142 -23.98 -7.07 3.73
C LEU A 142 -24.79 -5.80 3.99
N ALA A 143 -24.44 -4.68 3.35
CA ALA A 143 -25.20 -3.44 3.41
C ALA A 143 -26.31 -3.36 2.33
N ALA A 144 -26.51 -4.39 1.51
CA ALA A 144 -27.60 -4.44 0.54
C ALA A 144 -28.96 -4.50 1.25
N ARG A 145 -29.93 -3.74 0.75
CA ARG A 145 -31.25 -3.55 1.39
C ARG A 145 -32.16 -4.78 1.30
N ASP A 146 -31.96 -5.60 0.28
CA ASP A 146 -32.86 -6.69 -0.09
C ASP A 146 -32.73 -7.92 0.84
N GLY A 147 -31.86 -7.86 1.85
CA GLY A 147 -31.52 -9.01 2.71
C GLY A 147 -30.78 -10.14 1.98
N ARG A 148 -30.60 -10.02 0.65
CA ARG A 148 -29.88 -10.99 -0.18
C ARG A 148 -28.37 -10.75 -0.15
N GLY A 149 -27.91 -9.68 0.51
CA GLY A 149 -26.51 -9.38 0.77
C GLY A 149 -25.68 -10.58 1.22
N VAL A 150 -26.22 -11.37 2.16
CA VAL A 150 -25.57 -12.60 2.67
C VAL A 150 -25.41 -13.65 1.57
N ARG A 151 -26.39 -13.79 0.67
CA ARG A 151 -26.32 -14.73 -0.47
C ARG A 151 -25.25 -14.31 -1.47
N TYR A 152 -25.12 -13.02 -1.77
CA TYR A 152 -24.07 -12.51 -2.65
C TYR A 152 -22.67 -12.69 -2.03
N LEU A 153 -22.51 -12.40 -0.73
CA LEU A 153 -21.27 -12.64 -0.02
C LEU A 153 -20.90 -14.14 -0.02
N ALA A 154 -21.82 -15.00 0.39
CA ALA A 154 -21.60 -16.45 0.44
C ALA A 154 -21.30 -17.02 -0.95
N GLY A 155 -22.04 -16.59 -1.98
CA GLY A 155 -21.81 -16.97 -3.36
C GLY A 155 -20.44 -16.53 -3.87
N GLY A 156 -20.01 -15.30 -3.56
CA GLY A 156 -18.68 -14.80 -3.91
C GLY A 156 -17.55 -15.55 -3.22
N LEU A 157 -17.68 -15.82 -1.91
CA LEU A 157 -16.72 -16.61 -1.15
C LEU A 157 -16.64 -18.06 -1.66
N ALA A 158 -17.78 -18.68 -1.96
CA ALA A 158 -17.84 -20.02 -2.54
C ALA A 158 -17.21 -20.06 -3.94
N ALA A 159 -17.48 -19.08 -4.80
CA ALA A 159 -16.87 -18.99 -6.12
C ALA A 159 -15.34 -18.80 -6.04
N PHE A 160 -14.88 -17.93 -5.14
CA PHE A 160 -13.45 -17.73 -4.90
C PHE A 160 -12.79 -19.02 -4.38
N ALA A 161 -13.40 -19.69 -3.41
CA ALA A 161 -12.93 -20.96 -2.88
C ALA A 161 -12.88 -22.06 -3.97
N ALA A 162 -13.86 -22.11 -4.87
CA ALA A 162 -13.88 -23.05 -5.99
C ALA A 162 -12.75 -22.78 -7.00
N ILE A 163 -12.50 -21.52 -7.37
CA ILE A 163 -11.36 -21.13 -8.22
C ILE A 163 -10.04 -21.53 -7.54
N PHE A 164 -9.95 -21.32 -6.24
CA PHE A 164 -8.76 -21.65 -5.46
C PHE A 164 -8.54 -23.17 -5.36
N ALA A 165 -9.59 -23.93 -5.08
CA ALA A 165 -9.55 -25.39 -5.04
C ALA A 165 -9.19 -25.98 -6.41
N LEU A 166 -9.74 -25.44 -7.49
CA LEU A 166 -9.38 -25.83 -8.85
C LEU A 166 -7.90 -25.54 -9.13
N SER A 167 -7.39 -24.37 -8.72
CA SER A 167 -5.98 -24.02 -8.87
C SER A 167 -5.07 -24.99 -8.10
N TYR A 168 -5.47 -25.37 -6.88
CA TYR A 168 -4.76 -26.38 -6.09
C TYR A 168 -4.80 -27.77 -6.73
N ALA A 169 -5.94 -28.18 -7.30
CA ALA A 169 -6.05 -29.48 -7.98
C ALA A 169 -5.20 -29.55 -9.25
N LEU A 170 -5.12 -28.45 -10.01
CA LEU A 170 -4.34 -28.38 -11.25
C LEU A 170 -2.84 -28.17 -11.00
N ALA A 171 -2.46 -27.40 -9.98
CA ALA A 171 -1.09 -27.01 -9.72
C ALA A 171 -0.77 -26.90 -8.21
N PRO A 172 -0.83 -28.02 -7.45
CA PRO A 172 -0.73 -28.01 -5.99
C PRO A 172 0.60 -27.43 -5.50
N ARG A 173 1.69 -27.68 -6.23
CA ARG A 173 3.02 -27.16 -5.90
C ARG A 173 3.07 -25.63 -5.94
N LEU A 174 2.53 -25.00 -6.98
CA LEU A 174 2.49 -23.54 -7.10
C LEU A 174 1.65 -22.92 -5.98
N THR A 175 0.53 -23.56 -5.60
CA THR A 175 -0.33 -23.09 -4.51
C THR A 175 0.38 -23.16 -3.16
N ILE A 176 1.11 -24.26 -2.88
CA ILE A 176 1.88 -24.40 -1.64
C ILE A 176 3.01 -23.37 -1.58
N GLU A 177 3.76 -23.20 -2.67
CA GLU A 177 4.83 -22.20 -2.77
C GLU A 177 4.28 -20.77 -2.58
N PHE A 178 3.10 -20.49 -3.14
CA PHE A 178 2.40 -19.22 -2.92
C PHE A 178 2.11 -18.97 -1.43
N PHE A 179 1.54 -19.93 -0.70
CA PHE A 179 1.28 -19.77 0.75
C PHE A 179 2.57 -19.64 1.56
N GLN A 180 3.61 -20.39 1.23
CA GLN A 180 4.92 -20.27 1.88
C GLN A 180 5.58 -18.92 1.61
N SER A 181 5.21 -18.24 0.53
CA SER A 181 5.68 -16.88 0.21
C SER A 181 4.97 -15.79 1.02
N ILE A 182 3.74 -16.03 1.51
CA ILE A 182 2.94 -15.01 2.21
C ILE A 182 3.68 -14.47 3.45
N PRO A 183 4.20 -15.30 4.37
CA PRO A 183 4.96 -14.82 5.53
C PRO A 183 6.22 -14.03 5.14
N LYS A 184 6.93 -14.49 4.09
CA LYS A 184 8.15 -13.84 3.59
C LYS A 184 7.86 -12.45 3.03
N ASN A 185 6.68 -12.27 2.43
CA ASN A 185 6.24 -11.03 1.84
C ASN A 185 5.78 -9.97 2.87
N TYR A 186 5.59 -10.33 4.14
CA TYR A 186 5.26 -9.36 5.20
C TYR A 186 6.47 -8.57 5.71
N GLY A 187 7.70 -8.96 5.39
CA GLY A 187 8.91 -8.27 5.83
C GLY A 187 9.19 -6.94 5.12
N GLU A 188 8.40 -6.56 4.13
CA GLU A 188 8.55 -5.27 3.44
C GLU A 188 7.94 -4.15 4.27
N SER A 189 8.72 -3.11 4.59
CA SER A 189 8.26 -1.96 5.37
C SER A 189 8.53 -0.60 4.69
N GLY A 190 8.15 0.47 5.37
CA GLY A 190 8.36 1.85 4.94
C GLY A 190 7.58 2.23 3.67
N ARG A 191 8.19 3.05 2.80
CA ARG A 191 7.55 3.66 1.62
C ARG A 191 6.96 2.65 0.61
N LEU A 192 7.42 1.40 0.59
CA LEU A 192 6.89 0.37 -0.30
C LEU A 192 5.61 -0.29 0.24
N ASN A 193 5.46 -0.32 1.55
CA ASN A 193 4.33 -0.94 2.25
C ASN A 193 3.93 -0.09 3.47
N PRO A 194 3.30 1.07 3.24
CA PRO A 194 2.82 1.91 4.33
C PRO A 194 1.51 1.35 4.89
N ALA A 195 1.59 0.21 5.57
CA ALA A 195 0.49 -0.47 6.24
C ALA A 195 0.69 -0.43 7.77
N SER A 196 -0.37 -0.74 8.53
CA SER A 196 -0.35 -0.62 9.99
C SER A 196 0.60 -1.60 10.68
N LEU A 197 0.73 -2.84 10.20
CA LEU A 197 1.68 -3.80 10.78
C LEU A 197 3.14 -3.33 10.61
N PRO A 198 3.63 -3.01 9.38
CA PRO A 198 4.96 -2.42 9.18
C PRO A 198 5.18 -1.13 9.98
N LEU A 199 4.16 -0.28 10.12
CA LEU A 199 4.23 0.93 10.93
C LEU A 199 4.57 0.60 12.39
N VAL A 200 3.88 -0.38 12.97
CA VAL A 200 4.13 -0.82 14.35
C VAL A 200 5.52 -1.45 14.49
N THR A 201 5.95 -2.29 13.54
CA THR A 201 7.28 -2.91 13.59
C THR A 201 8.39 -1.87 13.46
N ASP A 202 8.25 -0.91 12.54
CA ASP A 202 9.23 0.14 12.33
C ASP A 202 9.26 1.10 13.53
N ALA A 203 8.09 1.44 14.11
CA ALA A 203 8.02 2.25 15.32
C ALA A 203 8.65 1.55 16.54
N ALA A 204 8.43 0.24 16.70
CA ALA A 204 9.09 -0.56 17.73
C ALA A 204 10.61 -0.58 17.52
N SER A 205 11.08 -0.77 16.27
CA SER A 205 12.51 -0.75 15.95
C SER A 205 13.15 0.62 16.23
N LEU A 206 12.41 1.72 16.00
CA LEU A 206 12.86 3.06 16.32
C LEU A 206 12.99 3.23 17.84
N LEU A 207 11.98 2.76 18.60
CA LEU A 207 11.99 2.80 20.06
C LEU A 207 13.15 1.98 20.66
N GLU A 208 13.39 0.78 20.13
CA GLU A 208 14.53 -0.07 20.51
C GLU A 208 15.87 0.65 20.32
N ARG A 209 16.04 1.33 19.18
CA ARG A 209 17.26 2.10 18.88
C ARG A 209 17.43 3.31 19.79
N THR A 210 16.35 4.00 20.15
CA THR A 210 16.42 5.22 20.97
C THR A 210 16.48 4.96 22.46
N SER A 211 15.84 3.89 22.93
CA SER A 211 15.65 3.61 24.36
C SER A 211 16.41 2.37 24.84
N HIS A 212 17.01 1.59 23.94
CA HIS A 212 17.69 0.31 24.22
C HIS A 212 16.79 -0.75 24.88
N VAL A 213 15.47 -0.59 24.83
CA VAL A 213 14.49 -1.55 25.36
C VAL A 213 14.00 -2.42 24.22
N VAL A 214 14.26 -3.73 24.29
CA VAL A 214 13.75 -4.71 23.31
C VAL A 214 12.24 -4.82 23.42
N VAL A 215 11.53 -4.66 22.29
CA VAL A 215 10.07 -4.72 22.23
C VAL A 215 9.65 -6.12 21.74
N PRO A 216 9.08 -6.98 22.60
CA PRO A 216 8.70 -8.33 22.21
C PRO A 216 7.72 -8.34 21.04
N GLN A 217 7.86 -9.31 20.13
CA GLN A 217 6.98 -9.45 18.96
C GLN A 217 5.49 -9.55 19.35
N ALA A 218 5.18 -10.18 20.49
CA ALA A 218 3.82 -10.27 21.01
C ALA A 218 3.21 -8.88 21.28
N LEU A 219 4.01 -7.94 21.81
CA LEU A 219 3.55 -6.58 22.09
C LEU A 219 3.28 -5.79 20.79
N GLN A 220 4.11 -6.00 19.77
CA GLN A 220 3.91 -5.42 18.43
C GLN A 220 2.60 -5.95 17.80
N LEU A 221 2.32 -7.25 17.92
CA LEU A 221 1.08 -7.84 17.43
C LEU A 221 -0.15 -7.30 18.19
N ILE A 222 -0.07 -7.18 19.52
CA ILE A 222 -1.13 -6.58 20.34
C ILE A 222 -1.41 -5.14 19.91
N ALA A 223 -0.36 -4.33 19.70
CA ALA A 223 -0.50 -2.95 19.25
C ALA A 223 -1.15 -2.85 17.86
N TYR A 224 -0.74 -3.71 16.92
CA TYR A 224 -1.39 -3.81 15.61
C TYR A 224 -2.87 -4.20 15.73
N LEU A 225 -3.20 -5.22 16.52
CA LEU A 225 -4.59 -5.64 16.73
C LEU A 225 -5.43 -4.53 17.38
N ALA A 226 -4.85 -3.78 18.32
CA ALA A 226 -5.51 -2.63 18.93
C ALA A 226 -5.85 -1.55 17.88
N ILE A 227 -4.91 -1.23 16.97
CA ILE A 227 -5.19 -0.31 15.85
C ILE A 227 -6.29 -0.87 14.95
N ALA A 228 -6.21 -2.14 14.57
CA ALA A 228 -7.20 -2.79 13.71
C ALA A 228 -8.61 -2.72 14.33
N VAL A 229 -8.76 -3.03 15.62
CA VAL A 229 -10.03 -2.93 16.34
C VAL A 229 -10.51 -1.48 16.46
N ALA A 230 -9.61 -0.55 16.79
CA ALA A 230 -9.92 0.87 16.91
C ALA A 230 -10.41 1.49 15.59
N VAL A 231 -9.99 0.96 14.44
CA VAL A 231 -10.49 1.37 13.13
C VAL A 231 -11.76 0.60 12.74
N ALA A 232 -11.78 -0.72 12.93
CA ALA A 232 -12.87 -1.58 12.48
C ALA A 232 -14.19 -1.32 13.21
N VAL A 233 -14.17 -1.09 14.53
CA VAL A 233 -15.39 -0.89 15.33
C VAL A 233 -16.15 0.39 14.93
N PRO A 234 -15.52 1.59 14.90
CA PRO A 234 -16.21 2.81 14.46
C PRO A 234 -16.67 2.73 13.01
N THR A 235 -15.87 2.08 12.15
CA THR A 235 -16.22 1.81 10.75
C THR A 235 -17.50 0.99 10.65
N TRP A 236 -17.59 -0.11 11.40
CA TRP A 236 -18.77 -0.96 11.42
C TRP A 236 -20.01 -0.19 11.90
N MET A 237 -19.87 0.60 12.96
CA MET A 237 -20.95 1.44 13.47
C MET A 237 -21.44 2.45 12.42
N ALA A 238 -20.51 3.10 11.71
CA ALA A 238 -20.82 4.03 10.64
C ALA A 238 -21.49 3.35 9.43
N ALA A 239 -20.98 2.20 8.99
CA ALA A 239 -21.57 1.40 7.92
C ALA A 239 -22.99 0.93 8.28
N ALA A 240 -23.20 0.43 9.50
CA ALA A 240 -24.51 0.03 10.00
C ALA A 240 -25.48 1.22 10.12
N ARG A 241 -24.99 2.42 10.42
CA ARG A 241 -25.81 3.65 10.39
C ARG A 241 -26.21 4.01 8.96
N ILE A 242 -25.27 3.98 8.01
CA ILE A 242 -25.56 4.24 6.58
C ILE A 242 -26.60 3.24 6.06
N ALA A 243 -26.42 1.94 6.32
CA ALA A 243 -27.35 0.91 5.90
C ALA A 243 -28.77 1.14 6.43
N ARG A 244 -28.90 1.55 7.70
CA ARG A 244 -30.21 1.85 8.33
C ARG A 244 -30.86 3.17 7.89
N SER A 245 -30.06 4.12 7.39
CA SER A 245 -30.56 5.46 7.03
C SER A 245 -31.48 5.49 5.80
N GLY A 246 -31.48 4.45 4.96
CA GLY A 246 -32.22 4.49 3.70
C GLY A 246 -31.71 5.53 2.70
N ALA A 247 -30.49 6.05 2.85
CA ALA A 247 -29.88 6.98 1.90
C ALA A 247 -29.70 6.34 0.51
N ALA A 248 -30.04 7.08 -0.54
CA ALA A 248 -29.98 6.60 -1.93
C ALA A 248 -28.55 6.21 -2.38
N ASN A 249 -27.54 6.83 -1.79
CA ASN A 249 -26.11 6.56 -2.01
C ASN A 249 -25.49 5.67 -0.91
N GLY A 250 -26.30 4.97 -0.11
CA GLY A 250 -25.81 4.23 1.06
C GLY A 250 -24.75 3.17 0.72
N LEU A 251 -24.99 2.35 -0.32
CA LEU A 251 -24.04 1.31 -0.73
C LEU A 251 -22.72 1.88 -1.26
N GLU A 252 -22.79 2.96 -2.03
CA GLU A 252 -21.62 3.67 -2.53
C GLU A 252 -20.77 4.21 -1.38
N LEU A 253 -21.40 4.81 -0.36
CA LEU A 253 -20.73 5.28 0.85
C LEU A 253 -20.09 4.15 1.65
N VAL A 254 -20.78 3.02 1.80
CA VAL A 254 -20.23 1.84 2.49
C VAL A 254 -19.01 1.29 1.74
N PHE A 255 -19.06 1.25 0.41
CA PHE A 255 -17.91 0.86 -0.41
C PHE A 255 -16.73 1.81 -0.20
N TYR A 256 -16.95 3.12 -0.27
CA TYR A 256 -15.89 4.12 -0.05
C TYR A 256 -15.27 4.02 1.34
N LEU A 257 -16.09 3.80 2.35
CA LEU A 257 -15.62 3.59 3.72
C LEU A 257 -14.79 2.31 3.82
N ALA A 258 -15.24 1.21 3.21
CA ALA A 258 -14.48 -0.05 3.18
C ALA A 258 -13.12 0.12 2.47
N ALA A 259 -13.10 0.80 1.31
CA ALA A 259 -11.89 1.07 0.54
C ALA A 259 -10.85 1.89 1.33
N ILE A 260 -11.28 2.88 2.11
CA ILE A 260 -10.39 3.68 2.96
C ILE A 260 -9.86 2.89 4.15
N VAL A 261 -10.65 1.96 4.70
CA VAL A 261 -10.28 1.20 5.91
C VAL A 261 -9.26 0.09 5.62
N GLN A 262 -9.25 -0.45 4.39
CA GLN A 262 -8.30 -1.47 3.95
C GLN A 262 -6.83 -1.14 4.26
N PRO A 263 -6.25 0.00 3.85
CA PRO A 263 -4.86 0.35 4.18
C PRO A 263 -4.60 0.50 5.69
N LEU A 264 -5.63 0.81 6.48
CA LEU A 264 -5.50 1.03 7.92
C LEU A 264 -5.47 -0.29 8.71
N VAL A 265 -6.22 -1.29 8.25
CA VAL A 265 -6.41 -2.55 8.97
C VAL A 265 -5.55 -3.68 8.41
N LEU A 266 -5.27 -3.71 7.11
CA LEU A 266 -4.56 -4.84 6.52
C LEU A 266 -3.07 -4.85 6.91
N PRO A 267 -2.50 -6.04 7.16
CA PRO A 267 -1.10 -6.17 7.55
C PRO A 267 -0.13 -5.82 6.40
N ARG A 268 -0.62 -5.84 5.17
CA ARG A 268 0.14 -5.48 3.96
C ARG A 268 -0.76 -4.70 3.01
N PHE A 269 -0.32 -3.52 2.65
CA PHE A 269 -0.99 -2.66 1.69
C PHE A 269 0.04 -1.83 0.94
N LYS A 270 0.25 -2.18 -0.32
CA LYS A 270 1.32 -1.61 -1.14
C LYS A 270 1.00 -0.18 -1.54
N ASN A 271 2.04 0.63 -1.71
CA ASN A 271 1.91 2.05 -2.02
C ASN A 271 1.09 2.37 -3.30
N TYR A 272 1.11 1.50 -4.32
CA TYR A 272 0.29 1.64 -5.52
C TYR A 272 -1.19 1.27 -5.29
N SER A 273 -1.51 0.44 -4.28
CA SER A 273 -2.89 0.10 -3.92
C SER A 273 -3.65 1.30 -3.35
N TYR A 274 -2.94 2.35 -2.93
CA TYR A 274 -3.53 3.64 -2.54
C TYR A 274 -4.23 4.37 -3.71
N MET A 275 -4.05 3.93 -4.96
CA MET A 275 -4.88 4.43 -6.08
C MET A 275 -6.37 4.16 -5.86
N LEU A 276 -6.73 3.10 -5.11
CA LEU A 276 -8.10 2.81 -4.73
C LEU A 276 -8.73 3.95 -3.89
N LEU A 277 -7.91 4.71 -3.16
CA LEU A 277 -8.37 5.80 -2.29
C LEU A 277 -8.66 7.09 -3.06
N ILE A 278 -8.29 7.20 -4.35
CA ILE A 278 -8.47 8.43 -5.12
C ILE A 278 -9.95 8.82 -5.21
N ALA A 279 -10.84 7.90 -5.60
CA ALA A 279 -12.25 8.24 -5.71
C ALA A 279 -12.93 8.54 -4.37
N PRO A 280 -12.76 7.75 -3.29
CA PRO A 280 -13.40 8.07 -2.02
C PRO A 280 -12.84 9.37 -1.40
N THR A 281 -11.53 9.63 -1.51
CA THR A 281 -10.97 10.92 -1.04
C THR A 281 -11.47 12.09 -1.86
N TRP A 282 -11.60 11.95 -3.18
CA TRP A 282 -12.20 12.96 -4.05
C TRP A 282 -13.68 13.17 -3.73
N PHE A 283 -14.43 12.10 -3.50
CA PHE A 283 -15.85 12.15 -3.18
C PHE A 283 -16.10 12.97 -1.92
N ILE A 284 -15.37 12.68 -0.84
CA ILE A 284 -15.51 13.46 0.40
C ILE A 284 -15.03 14.89 0.23
N ALA A 285 -13.92 15.11 -0.50
CA ALA A 285 -13.39 16.43 -0.82
C ALA A 285 -14.42 17.36 -1.47
N MET A 286 -15.25 16.80 -2.36
CA MET A 286 -16.27 17.56 -3.09
C MET A 286 -17.59 17.73 -2.34
N ARG A 287 -17.90 16.85 -1.39
CA ARG A 287 -19.23 16.79 -0.72
C ARG A 287 -19.24 17.36 0.69
N SER A 288 -18.11 17.35 1.40
CA SER A 288 -18.05 17.81 2.77
C SER A 288 -18.16 19.34 2.84
N THR A 289 -19.12 19.81 3.64
CA THR A 289 -19.33 21.22 3.94
C THR A 289 -18.26 21.77 4.87
N HIS A 290 -17.71 20.90 5.72
CA HIS A 290 -16.69 21.24 6.72
C HIS A 290 -15.25 21.13 6.16
N LEU A 291 -15.10 20.70 4.91
CA LEU A 291 -13.80 20.46 4.31
C LEU A 291 -12.96 21.72 4.18
N ARG A 292 -13.54 22.93 4.12
CA ARG A 292 -12.74 24.17 4.14
C ARG A 292 -11.80 24.24 5.34
N SER A 293 -12.21 23.70 6.48
CA SER A 293 -11.39 23.67 7.70
C SER A 293 -10.40 22.49 7.70
N ALA A 294 -10.74 21.37 7.04
CA ALA A 294 -9.89 20.18 6.98
C ALA A 294 -8.92 20.16 5.78
N LEU A 295 -9.18 20.97 4.74
CA LEU A 295 -8.36 21.10 3.53
C LEU A 295 -6.90 21.44 3.82
N PRO A 296 -6.54 22.38 4.72
CA PRO A 296 -5.13 22.64 5.01
C PRO A 296 -4.44 21.43 5.65
N LEU A 297 -5.13 20.66 6.50
CA LEU A 297 -4.60 19.43 7.09
C LEU A 297 -4.44 18.33 6.04
N LEU A 298 -5.41 18.21 5.12
CA LEU A 298 -5.37 17.24 4.04
C LEU A 298 -4.30 17.61 2.99
N LEU A 299 -4.12 18.89 2.69
CA LEU A 299 -3.04 19.40 1.83
C LEU A 299 -1.67 19.25 2.49
N LEU A 300 -1.57 19.44 3.80
CA LEU A 300 -0.34 19.18 4.56
C LEU A 300 0.00 17.69 4.57
N ALA A 301 -1.01 16.82 4.69
CA ALA A 301 -0.83 15.37 4.59
C ALA A 301 -0.50 14.92 3.16
N CYS A 302 -1.10 15.55 2.14
CA CYS A 302 -0.87 15.26 0.73
C CYS A 302 0.41 15.90 0.16
N LEU A 303 1.01 16.86 0.86
CA LEU A 303 2.31 17.41 0.50
C LEU A 303 3.28 16.22 0.55
N PRO A 304 3.79 15.74 -0.60
CA PRO A 304 4.81 14.73 -0.57
C PRO A 304 5.93 15.34 0.25
N VAL A 305 6.15 14.83 1.46
CA VAL A 305 7.28 15.20 2.29
C VAL A 305 8.48 14.75 1.47
N TYR A 306 8.94 15.66 0.61
CA TYR A 306 9.98 15.39 -0.35
C TYR A 306 11.20 15.03 0.48
N SER A 307 11.53 13.74 0.41
CA SER A 307 12.61 12.99 1.06
C SER A 307 14.00 13.63 0.99
N TRP A 308 14.15 14.80 0.37
CA TRP A 308 15.44 15.44 0.10
C TRP A 308 15.83 16.52 1.12
N ILE A 309 14.89 17.02 1.96
CA ILE A 309 15.17 18.13 2.88
C ILE A 309 15.34 17.68 4.34
N THR A 310 14.85 16.49 4.72
CA THR A 310 14.79 16.09 6.14
C THR A 310 15.60 14.83 6.42
N SER A 311 16.88 15.01 6.72
CA SER A 311 17.84 13.94 7.07
C SER A 311 17.71 13.41 8.51
N ALA A 312 16.66 13.78 9.25
CA ALA A 312 16.47 13.32 10.63
C ALA A 312 15.71 11.99 10.65
N ASP A 313 16.29 10.96 11.26
CA ASP A 313 15.72 9.60 11.37
C ASP A 313 14.27 9.59 11.91
N LYS A 314 13.89 10.56 12.73
CA LYS A 314 12.52 10.69 13.25
C LYS A 314 11.50 11.13 12.18
N ILE A 315 11.92 11.93 11.21
CA ILE A 315 11.06 12.41 10.13
C ILE A 315 10.89 11.33 9.06
N THR A 316 11.84 10.38 8.95
CA THR A 316 11.77 9.30 7.97
C THR A 316 10.59 8.36 8.23
N LEU A 317 10.25 8.06 9.48
CA LEU A 317 9.09 7.24 9.82
C LEU A 317 7.79 7.91 9.33
N VAL A 318 7.59 9.18 9.69
CA VAL A 318 6.39 9.93 9.27
C VAL A 318 6.32 10.04 7.73
N ALA A 319 7.45 10.32 7.07
CA ALA A 319 7.50 10.39 5.62
C ALA A 319 7.16 9.05 4.94
N ASN A 320 7.71 7.95 5.46
CA ASN A 320 7.49 6.60 4.95
C ASN A 320 6.03 6.15 5.08
N TYR A 321 5.33 6.57 6.14
CA TYR A 321 3.95 6.22 6.42
C TYR A 321 2.94 7.35 6.15
N SER A 322 3.34 8.38 5.41
CA SER A 322 2.49 9.52 5.04
C SER A 322 1.19 9.09 4.33
N GLN A 323 1.27 8.09 3.43
CA GLN A 323 0.07 7.54 2.75
C GLN A 323 -0.94 6.95 3.76
N TRP A 324 -0.45 6.23 4.77
CA TRP A 324 -1.28 5.68 5.84
C TRP A 324 -1.93 6.80 6.67
N LEU A 325 -1.18 7.86 6.99
CA LEU A 325 -1.70 9.03 7.69
C LEU A 325 -2.78 9.78 6.87
N ILE A 326 -2.59 9.92 5.55
CA ILE A 326 -3.61 10.50 4.65
C ILE A 326 -4.88 9.64 4.69
N ALA A 327 -4.75 8.30 4.61
CA ALA A 327 -5.89 7.40 4.69
C ALA A 327 -6.61 7.53 6.05
N ALA A 328 -5.86 7.63 7.15
CA ALA A 328 -6.42 7.82 8.49
C ALA A 328 -7.16 9.16 8.62
N GLY A 329 -6.61 10.24 8.05
CA GLY A 329 -7.27 11.55 8.01
C GLY A 329 -8.56 11.53 7.18
N ALA A 330 -8.53 10.92 5.99
CA ALA A 330 -9.71 10.75 5.16
C ALA A 330 -10.79 9.89 5.84
N TRP A 331 -10.38 8.81 6.51
CA TRP A 331 -11.26 7.96 7.31
C TRP A 331 -11.95 8.73 8.43
N ALA A 332 -11.19 9.49 9.23
CA ALA A 332 -11.73 10.29 10.32
C ALA A 332 -12.75 11.33 9.80
N LEU A 333 -12.46 11.95 8.66
CA LEU A 333 -13.37 12.90 8.01
C LEU A 333 -14.66 12.22 7.53
N TYR A 334 -14.56 11.01 6.97
CA TYR A 334 -15.73 10.21 6.61
C TYR A 334 -16.61 9.91 7.82
N LEU A 335 -16.01 9.46 8.93
CA LEU A 335 -16.76 9.18 10.16
C LEU A 335 -17.44 10.43 10.71
N TYR A 336 -16.73 11.56 10.71
CA TYR A 336 -17.27 12.85 11.15
C TYR A 336 -18.48 13.27 10.29
N GLU A 337 -18.35 13.25 8.97
CA GLU A 337 -19.40 13.65 8.04
C GLU A 337 -20.61 12.71 8.06
N ILE A 338 -20.39 11.40 8.24
CA ILE A 338 -21.47 10.43 8.45
C ILE A 338 -22.19 10.71 9.77
N HIS A 339 -21.47 11.11 10.82
CA HIS A 339 -22.07 11.44 12.10
C HIS A 339 -22.84 12.77 12.07
N ALA A 340 -22.32 13.77 11.37
CA ALA A 340 -22.99 15.05 11.13
C ALA A 340 -24.18 14.95 10.15
N GLY A 341 -24.32 13.82 9.45
CA GLY A 341 -25.36 13.60 8.44
C GLY A 341 -25.11 14.30 7.10
N GLY A 342 -23.93 14.93 6.91
CA GLY A 342 -23.59 15.71 5.72
C GLY A 342 -23.53 14.90 4.42
N LEU A 343 -23.23 13.59 4.52
CA LEU A 343 -23.09 12.71 3.34
C LEU A 343 -24.37 11.92 2.99
N LEU A 344 -25.35 11.88 3.89
CA LEU A 344 -26.59 11.15 3.68
C LEU A 344 -27.51 11.98 2.80
N ALA A 345 -27.44 11.75 1.48
CA ALA A 345 -28.37 12.40 0.55
C ALA A 345 -29.79 11.94 0.88
N ARG A 346 -30.65 12.88 1.32
CA ARG A 346 -32.08 12.60 1.50
C ARG A 346 -32.67 12.24 0.14
N ALA A 347 -33.45 11.17 0.10
CA ALA A 347 -34.05 10.63 -1.12
C ALA A 347 -34.98 11.62 -1.85
N GLU A 348 -35.41 12.68 -1.18
CA GLU A 348 -36.39 13.66 -1.66
C GLU A 348 -35.98 14.39 -2.95
N HIS A 349 -34.68 14.52 -3.24
CA HIS A 349 -34.24 15.31 -4.41
C HIS A 349 -34.27 14.57 -5.76
N ARG A 350 -34.41 13.24 -5.81
CA ARG A 350 -34.47 12.53 -7.11
C ARG A 350 -35.85 12.55 -7.76
N ALA A 351 -36.92 12.73 -6.99
CA ALA A 351 -38.28 12.73 -7.53
C ALA A 351 -38.56 13.93 -8.46
N VAL A 352 -37.81 15.03 -8.31
CA VAL A 352 -38.03 16.29 -9.04
C VAL A 352 -37.31 16.34 -10.40
N VAL A 353 -36.34 15.44 -10.66
CA VAL A 353 -35.56 15.45 -11.91
C VAL A 353 -36.05 14.37 -12.90
N SER A 354 -36.93 13.48 -12.46
CA SER A 354 -37.52 12.41 -13.29
C SER A 354 -39.00 12.64 -13.64
N ALA A 355 -39.58 13.77 -13.25
CA ALA A 355 -40.87 14.26 -13.71
C ALA A 355 -40.61 15.44 -14.66
#